data_AF-A0A927SD09-F1
#
_entry.id   AF-A0A927SD09-F1
#
_cell.length_a   1.000
_cell.length_b   1.000
_cell.length_c   1.000
_cell.angle_alpha   90.00
_cell.angle_beta   90.00
_cell.angle_gamma   90.00
#
_symmetry.space_group_name_H-M   'P 1'
#
loop_
_entity.id
_entity.type
_entity.pdbx_description
1 polymer ?
#
loop_
_entity_poly.entity_id
_entity_poly.type
_entity_poly.pdbx_seq_one_letter_code
_entity_poly.pdbx_strand_id
1 'polypeptide(L)'
;MNKRHMLAILFALALIEGRALFLLMMEFLSMGGIWICMFIFFSVFIRKGIRRGLLVFFSYIALILALWFSNAFYAPYQEKTDYSINALTQLCEQLISQTNALYTSEFDKEKILFDAPNVMNVRNAKAIYFKYPEIMDFLNLSGVFIPFTGQAVINESECDFLMPFVCAHELSHRKGILNEGQANMHAFVRCMESGERSFQYSASVYSLKYAMNEMKNKNEAEYRRLKLSISDCVQTDLNRMSVNISKYQLFDYASLIPCLIEYQSITSHGVI
;
A
#
# COMPACT_ATOMS: atom_id res chain seq x y z
N MET A 1 25.73 -34.51 -21.43
CA MET A 1 24.97 -33.36 -20.88
C MET A 1 24.65 -32.40 -22.02
N ASN A 2 23.38 -32.08 -22.28
CA ASN A 2 22.97 -31.26 -23.45
C ASN A 2 23.42 -29.79 -23.26
N LYS A 3 23.92 -29.12 -24.31
CA LYS A 3 24.50 -27.75 -24.23
C LYS A 3 23.57 -26.75 -23.53
N ARG A 4 22.25 -26.90 -23.67
CA ARG A 4 21.23 -26.07 -22.99
C ARG A 4 21.23 -26.24 -21.46
N HIS A 5 21.48 -27.44 -20.95
CA HIS A 5 21.56 -27.70 -19.51
C HIS A 5 22.84 -27.11 -18.91
N MET A 6 23.95 -27.15 -19.65
CA MET A 6 25.21 -26.56 -19.22
C MET A 6 25.13 -25.02 -19.14
N LEU A 7 24.47 -24.38 -20.11
CA LEU A 7 24.21 -22.94 -20.10
C LEU A 7 23.27 -22.50 -18.96
N ALA A 8 22.23 -23.29 -18.66
CA ALA A 8 21.34 -23.01 -17.54
C ALA A 8 22.06 -23.09 -16.18
N ILE A 9 22.95 -24.07 -16.01
CA ILE A 9 23.76 -24.22 -14.79
C ILE A 9 24.77 -23.08 -14.66
N LEU A 10 25.46 -22.70 -15.75
CA LEU A 10 26.39 -21.56 -15.74
C LEU A 10 25.69 -20.22 -15.48
N PHE A 11 24.48 -20.04 -16.01
CA PHE A 11 23.66 -18.85 -15.77
C PHE A 11 23.15 -18.80 -14.32
N ALA A 12 22.72 -19.94 -13.76
CA ALA A 12 22.34 -20.04 -12.36
C ALA A 12 23.53 -19.79 -11.41
N LEU A 13 24.72 -20.31 -11.73
CA LEU A 13 25.95 -20.04 -10.98
C LEU A 13 26.36 -18.56 -11.07
N ALA A 14 26.29 -17.94 -12.25
CA ALA A 14 26.56 -16.51 -12.42
C ALA A 14 25.56 -15.62 -11.66
N LEU A 15 24.28 -16.02 -11.56
CA LEU A 15 23.27 -15.33 -10.74
C LEU A 15 23.55 -15.47 -9.24
N ILE A 16 24.00 -16.64 -8.79
CA ILE A 16 24.35 -16.89 -7.38
C ILE A 16 25.63 -16.12 -6.99
N GLU A 17 26.66 -16.17 -7.83
CA GLU A 17 27.92 -15.44 -7.63
C GLU A 17 27.72 -13.93 -7.71
N GLY A 18 26.92 -13.43 -8.67
CA GLY A 18 26.60 -12.00 -8.77
C GLY A 18 25.83 -11.48 -7.55
N ARG A 19 24.93 -12.28 -6.98
CA ARG A 19 24.17 -11.91 -5.77
C ARG A 19 25.05 -11.92 -4.51
N ALA A 20 25.96 -12.88 -4.40
CA ALA A 20 26.93 -12.93 -3.31
C ALA A 20 27.95 -11.78 -3.39
N LEU A 21 28.45 -11.45 -4.59
CA LEU A 21 29.36 -10.32 -4.81
C LEU A 21 28.68 -8.97 -4.52
N PHE A 22 27.41 -8.84 -4.90
CA PHE A 22 26.60 -7.66 -4.58
C PHE A 22 26.38 -7.50 -3.07
N LEU A 23 26.07 -8.57 -2.35
CA LEU A 23 25.92 -8.55 -0.89
C LEU A 23 27.24 -8.23 -0.18
N LEU A 24 28.35 -8.82 -0.62
CA LEU A 24 29.70 -8.51 -0.13
C LEU A 24 30.10 -7.06 -0.42
N MET A 25 29.79 -6.54 -1.60
CA MET A 25 30.03 -5.13 -1.94
C MET A 25 29.19 -4.19 -1.06
N MET A 26 27.95 -4.56 -0.73
CA MET A 26 27.08 -3.81 0.18
C MET A 26 27.56 -3.88 1.64
N GLU A 27 28.07 -5.01 2.10
CA GLU A 27 28.74 -5.14 3.41
C GLU A 27 30.01 -4.28 3.47
N PHE A 28 30.80 -4.25 2.39
CA PHE A 28 32.01 -3.44 2.31
C PHE A 28 31.72 -1.93 2.25
N LEU A 29 30.68 -1.54 1.50
CA LEU A 29 30.20 -0.15 1.43
C LEU A 29 29.56 0.31 2.74
N SER A 30 28.86 -0.57 3.46
CA SER A 30 28.26 -0.24 4.76
C SER A 30 29.33 -0.12 5.86
N MET A 31 30.31 -1.03 5.92
CA MET A 31 31.42 -0.89 6.88
C MET A 31 32.33 0.30 6.58
N GLY A 32 32.76 0.48 5.32
CA GLY A 32 33.59 1.62 4.92
C GLY A 32 32.86 2.96 5.04
N GLY A 33 31.57 2.98 4.70
CA GLY A 33 30.71 4.15 4.81
C GLY A 33 30.52 4.62 6.26
N ILE A 34 30.33 3.69 7.21
CA ILE A 34 30.23 4.02 8.64
C ILE A 34 31.50 4.72 9.12
N TRP A 35 32.68 4.20 8.79
CA TRP A 35 33.94 4.83 9.20
C TRP A 35 34.16 6.21 8.57
N ILE A 36 33.80 6.38 7.29
CA ILE A 36 33.84 7.68 6.61
C ILE A 36 32.87 8.66 7.26
N CYS A 37 31.65 8.24 7.60
CA CYS A 37 30.69 9.08 8.31
C CYS A 37 31.18 9.46 9.70
N MET A 38 31.72 8.50 10.47
CA MET A 38 32.29 8.80 11.79
C MET A 38 33.44 9.79 11.66
N PHE A 39 34.31 9.63 10.66
CA PHE A 39 35.40 10.57 10.39
C PHE A 39 34.90 11.98 10.04
N ILE A 40 33.90 12.09 9.14
CA ILE A 40 33.29 13.38 8.77
C ILE A 40 32.58 14.00 9.99
N PHE A 41 31.83 13.21 10.75
CA PHE A 41 31.18 13.64 11.99
C PHE A 41 32.20 14.21 12.96
N PHE A 42 33.27 13.47 13.29
CA PHE A 42 34.31 13.94 14.21
C PHE A 42 35.03 15.17 13.68
N SER A 43 35.30 15.23 12.38
CA SER A 43 35.93 16.39 11.74
C SER A 43 35.07 17.65 11.84
N VAL A 44 33.75 17.53 11.64
CA VAL A 44 32.80 18.64 11.77
C VAL A 44 32.55 18.97 13.24
N PHE A 45 32.45 17.98 14.12
CA PHE A 45 32.31 18.14 15.57
C PHE A 45 33.47 18.95 16.15
N ILE A 46 34.71 18.57 15.83
CA ILE A 46 35.92 19.25 16.31
C ILE A 46 36.00 20.69 15.77
N ARG A 47 35.68 20.92 14.48
CA ARG A 47 35.87 22.23 13.84
C ARG A 47 34.71 23.21 14.01
N LYS A 48 33.48 22.71 14.15
CA LYS A 48 32.25 23.50 14.02
C LYS A 48 31.25 23.24 15.16
N GLY A 49 31.58 22.37 16.10
CA GLY A 49 30.80 22.10 17.31
C GLY A 49 29.76 20.99 17.14
N ILE A 50 29.28 20.48 18.29
CA ILE A 50 28.46 19.26 18.38
C ILE A 50 27.16 19.30 17.57
N ARG A 51 26.47 20.45 17.52
CA ARG A 51 25.18 20.58 16.80
C ARG A 51 25.33 20.30 15.31
N ARG A 52 26.40 20.81 14.69
CA ARG A 52 26.67 20.62 13.26
C ARG A 52 27.21 19.22 12.97
N GLY A 53 27.98 18.66 13.90
CA GLY A 53 28.36 17.24 13.85
C GLY A 53 27.12 16.36 13.80
N LEU A 54 26.23 16.48 14.79
CA LEU A 54 25.02 15.66 14.89
C LEU A 54 24.12 15.77 13.65
N LEU A 55 23.97 16.98 13.10
CA LEU A 55 23.21 17.17 11.87
C LEU A 55 23.78 16.33 10.71
N VAL A 56 25.09 16.37 10.49
CA VAL A 56 25.74 15.57 9.42
C VAL A 56 25.59 14.07 9.67
N PHE A 57 25.72 13.62 10.92
CA PHE A 57 25.57 12.21 11.28
C PHE A 57 24.14 11.71 11.02
N PHE A 58 23.12 12.45 11.46
CA PHE A 58 21.73 12.07 11.21
C PHE A 58 21.35 12.18 9.73
N SER A 59 21.87 13.16 8.99
CA SER A 59 21.70 13.23 7.53
C SER A 59 22.31 12.03 6.81
N TYR A 60 23.45 11.53 7.27
CA TYR A 60 24.09 10.34 6.70
C TYR A 60 23.34 9.05 7.02
N ILE A 61 22.86 8.88 8.26
CA ILE A 61 21.98 7.75 8.62
C ILE A 61 20.70 7.78 7.78
N ALA A 62 20.07 8.95 7.63
CA ALA A 62 18.89 9.10 6.79
C ALA A 62 19.16 8.73 5.33
N LEU A 63 20.32 9.10 4.79
CA LEU A 63 20.74 8.72 3.43
C LEU A 63 20.93 7.20 3.29
N ILE A 64 21.62 6.55 4.26
CA ILE A 64 21.76 5.08 4.25
C ILE A 64 20.39 4.43 4.31
N LEU A 65 19.54 4.85 5.24
CA LEU A 65 18.19 4.31 5.37
C LEU A 65 17.40 4.50 4.08
N ALA A 66 17.50 5.65 3.41
CA ALA A 66 16.85 5.89 2.12
C ALA A 66 17.35 4.96 1.01
N LEU A 67 18.67 4.72 0.95
CA LEU A 67 19.29 3.82 -0.04
C LEU A 67 19.02 2.32 0.26
N TRP A 68 18.87 1.98 1.53
CA TRP A 68 18.57 0.62 1.96
C TRP A 68 17.07 0.32 1.82
N PHE A 69 16.22 1.27 2.21
CA PHE A 69 14.78 1.21 2.00
C PHE A 69 14.49 1.14 0.50
N SER A 70 15.07 2.01 -0.36
CA SER A 70 14.75 2.00 -1.79
C SER A 70 14.92 0.61 -2.42
N ASN A 71 16.01 -0.09 -2.14
CA ASN A 71 16.23 -1.46 -2.63
C ASN A 71 15.29 -2.52 -2.02
N ALA A 72 14.73 -2.30 -0.83
CA ALA A 72 13.73 -3.17 -0.23
C ALA A 72 12.33 -3.02 -0.85
N PHE A 73 12.01 -1.87 -1.45
CA PHE A 73 10.75 -1.63 -2.17
C PHE A 73 10.80 -2.01 -3.66
N TYR A 74 11.99 -2.10 -4.27
CA TYR A 74 12.14 -2.54 -5.67
C TYR A 74 12.26 -4.05 -5.81
N ALA A 75 11.27 -4.80 -5.32
CA ALA A 75 10.96 -6.08 -5.94
C ALA A 75 9.97 -5.77 -7.09
N PRO A 76 10.34 -5.94 -8.38
CA PRO A 76 9.38 -5.77 -9.46
C PRO A 76 8.27 -6.81 -9.27
N TYR A 77 7.14 -6.40 -8.71
CA TYR A 77 5.93 -7.21 -8.70
C TYR A 77 5.48 -7.31 -10.16
N GLN A 78 5.52 -8.52 -10.70
CA GLN A 78 5.00 -8.80 -12.02
C GLN A 78 3.47 -8.79 -11.92
N GLU A 79 2.84 -7.73 -12.43
CA GLU A 79 1.39 -7.67 -12.62
C GLU A 79 0.92 -8.92 -13.39
N LYS A 80 0.13 -9.78 -12.73
CA LYS A 80 -0.75 -10.71 -13.44
C LYS A 80 -1.94 -9.90 -13.94
N THR A 81 -1.87 -9.41 -15.17
CA THR A 81 -2.99 -8.75 -15.87
C THR A 81 -3.89 -9.72 -16.63
N ASP A 82 -3.67 -11.04 -16.49
CA ASP A 82 -4.35 -12.06 -17.28
C ASP A 82 -5.67 -12.49 -16.63
N TYR A 83 -6.68 -11.63 -16.72
CA TYR A 83 -8.06 -11.95 -16.41
C TYR A 83 -8.98 -11.47 -17.54
N SER A 84 -10.06 -12.22 -17.77
CA SER A 84 -11.01 -11.90 -18.85
C SER A 84 -11.85 -10.67 -18.51
N ILE A 85 -12.33 -9.97 -19.56
CA ILE A 85 -13.30 -8.87 -19.39
C ILE A 85 -14.55 -9.37 -18.63
N ASN A 86 -14.99 -10.60 -18.88
CA ASN A 86 -16.15 -11.17 -18.18
C ASN A 86 -15.91 -11.30 -16.66
N ALA A 87 -14.71 -11.73 -16.25
CA ALA A 87 -14.36 -11.81 -14.83
C ALA A 87 -14.34 -10.41 -14.19
N LEU A 88 -13.79 -9.42 -14.90
CA LEU A 88 -13.82 -8.03 -14.43
C LEU A 88 -15.25 -7.47 -14.34
N THR A 89 -16.11 -7.79 -15.31
CA THR A 89 -17.53 -7.41 -15.29
C THR A 89 -18.23 -7.99 -14.07
N GLN A 90 -18.06 -9.28 -13.79
CA GLN A 90 -18.65 -9.95 -12.63
C GLN A 90 -18.16 -9.35 -11.31
N LEU A 91 -16.88 -9.00 -11.22
CA LEU A 91 -16.34 -8.29 -10.06
C LEU A 91 -17.01 -6.92 -9.90
N CYS A 92 -17.11 -6.14 -10.98
CA CYS A 92 -17.75 -4.83 -10.94
C CYS A 92 -19.22 -4.94 -10.50
N GLU A 93 -20.00 -5.86 -11.07
CA GLU A 93 -21.41 -6.06 -10.71
C GLU A 93 -21.58 -6.40 -9.24
N GLN A 94 -20.75 -7.31 -8.72
CA GLN A 94 -20.76 -7.66 -7.30
C GLN A 94 -20.40 -6.45 -6.43
N LEU A 95 -19.30 -5.75 -6.73
CA LEU A 95 -18.87 -4.59 -5.96
C LEU A 95 -19.90 -3.46 -6.01
N ILE A 96 -20.60 -3.25 -7.13
CA ILE A 96 -21.67 -2.26 -7.24
C ILE A 96 -22.82 -2.63 -6.30
N SER A 97 -23.31 -3.87 -6.39
CA SER A 97 -24.40 -4.35 -5.53
C SER A 97 -24.05 -4.24 -4.06
N GLN A 98 -22.85 -4.71 -3.69
CA GLN A 98 -22.33 -4.68 -2.34
C GLN A 98 -22.13 -3.25 -1.81
N THR A 99 -21.52 -2.37 -2.60
CA THR A 99 -21.27 -0.97 -2.18
C THR A 99 -22.57 -0.20 -2.01
N ASN A 100 -23.54 -0.38 -2.92
CA ASN A 100 -24.86 0.21 -2.79
C ASN A 100 -25.57 -0.27 -1.51
N ALA A 101 -25.50 -1.57 -1.21
CA ALA A 101 -26.13 -2.15 -0.02
C ALA A 101 -25.46 -1.74 1.30
N LEU A 102 -24.15 -1.49 1.27
CA LEU A 102 -23.36 -1.09 2.44
C LEU A 102 -23.34 0.41 2.68
N TYR A 103 -23.87 1.22 1.76
CA TYR A 103 -23.82 2.68 1.85
C TYR A 103 -24.20 3.20 3.24
N THR A 104 -23.36 4.07 3.77
CA THR A 104 -23.58 4.79 5.02
C THR A 104 -22.98 6.18 4.92
N SER A 105 -23.59 7.15 5.61
CA SER A 105 -23.06 8.51 5.77
C SER A 105 -22.45 8.74 7.16
N GLU A 106 -22.45 7.73 8.02
CA GLU A 106 -22.00 7.82 9.40
C GLU A 106 -20.51 7.43 9.52
N PHE A 107 -19.63 8.44 9.57
CA PHE A 107 -18.19 8.27 9.77
C PHE A 107 -17.73 9.10 10.97
N ASP A 108 -17.64 8.46 12.14
CA ASP A 108 -17.02 9.05 13.32
C ASP A 108 -15.50 8.81 13.26
N LYS A 109 -14.76 9.89 13.04
CA LYS A 109 -13.30 9.88 12.89
C LYS A 109 -12.57 9.27 14.09
N GLU A 110 -13.00 9.54 15.32
CA GLU A 110 -12.33 9.03 16.52
C GLU A 110 -12.66 7.56 16.73
N LYS A 111 -13.92 7.17 16.51
CA LYS A 111 -14.33 5.75 16.54
C LYS A 111 -13.54 4.92 15.52
N ILE A 112 -13.37 5.43 14.29
CA ILE A 112 -12.61 4.75 13.24
C ILE A 112 -11.16 4.48 13.68
N LEU A 113 -10.47 5.50 14.21
CA LEU A 113 -9.09 5.33 14.70
C LEU A 113 -9.00 4.33 15.86
N PHE A 114 -9.99 4.35 16.74
CA PHE A 114 -10.06 3.46 17.90
C PHE A 114 -10.34 2.00 17.50
N ASP A 115 -11.23 1.77 16.53
CA ASP A 115 -11.66 0.43 16.11
C ASP A 115 -10.68 -0.23 15.13
N ALA A 116 -9.94 0.54 14.33
CA ALA A 116 -9.08 0.00 13.28
C ALA A 116 -8.09 -1.08 13.79
N PRO A 117 -7.40 -0.93 14.94
CA PRO A 117 -6.57 -2.01 15.50
C PRO A 117 -7.33 -3.30 15.81
N ASN A 118 -8.59 -3.19 16.27
CA ASN A 118 -9.44 -4.34 16.57
C ASN A 118 -9.88 -5.05 15.28
N VAL A 119 -10.36 -4.29 14.29
CA VAL A 119 -10.68 -4.80 12.95
C VAL A 119 -9.49 -5.56 12.35
N MET A 120 -8.28 -5.00 12.50
CA MET A 120 -7.05 -5.58 11.98
C MET A 120 -6.44 -6.67 12.89
N ASN A 121 -7.05 -6.96 14.04
CA ASN A 121 -6.55 -7.91 15.04
C ASN A 121 -5.04 -7.71 15.30
N VAL A 122 -4.65 -6.46 15.54
CA VAL A 122 -3.28 -6.04 15.86
C VAL A 122 -3.26 -5.52 17.29
N ARG A 123 -2.33 -6.04 18.11
CA ARG A 123 -2.12 -5.57 19.48
C ARG A 123 -1.05 -4.49 19.51
N ASN A 124 -1.14 -3.58 20.48
CA ASN A 124 -0.16 -2.51 20.69
C ASN A 124 0.12 -1.71 19.40
N ALA A 125 -0.92 -1.44 18.63
CA ALA A 125 -0.90 -0.60 17.45
C ALA A 125 -1.95 0.49 17.63
N LYS A 126 -1.71 1.66 17.02
CA LYS A 126 -2.62 2.79 17.10
C LYS A 126 -2.74 3.44 15.72
N ALA A 127 -3.96 3.79 15.32
CA ALA A 127 -4.16 4.73 14.23
C ALA A 127 -4.30 6.14 14.81
N ILE A 128 -3.64 7.13 14.20
CA ILE A 128 -3.68 8.54 14.63
C ILE A 128 -3.76 9.46 13.41
N TYR A 129 -4.35 10.64 13.60
CA TYR A 129 -4.23 11.71 12.60
C TYR A 129 -2.88 12.37 12.64
N PHE A 130 -2.39 12.69 11.45
CA PHE A 130 -1.20 13.50 11.30
C PHE A 130 -1.52 14.96 11.61
N LYS A 131 -0.69 15.57 12.45
CA LYS A 131 -0.88 16.96 12.89
C LYS A 131 -0.75 17.98 11.74
N TYR A 132 -0.04 17.64 10.66
CA TYR A 132 0.26 18.54 9.55
C TYR A 132 -0.16 17.91 8.21
N PRO A 133 -1.47 17.74 7.97
CA PRO A 133 -2.01 17.04 6.80
C PRO A 133 -1.51 17.63 5.47
N GLU A 134 -1.15 18.92 5.42
CA GLU A 134 -0.62 19.58 4.23
C GLU A 134 0.69 18.97 3.73
N ILE A 135 1.50 18.42 4.63
CA ILE A 135 2.74 17.72 4.25
C ILE A 135 2.40 16.38 3.59
N MET A 136 1.41 15.66 4.11
CA MET A 136 0.95 14.41 3.51
C MET A 136 0.27 14.66 2.16
N ASP A 137 -0.51 15.74 2.03
CA ASP A 137 -1.07 16.19 0.75
C ASP A 137 0.04 16.50 -0.26
N PHE A 138 1.07 17.25 0.16
CA PHE A 138 2.22 17.57 -0.71
C PHE A 138 2.98 16.33 -1.16
N LEU A 139 3.10 15.33 -0.27
CA LEU A 139 3.74 14.05 -0.57
C LEU A 139 2.80 13.04 -1.22
N ASN A 140 1.53 13.40 -1.44
CA ASN A 140 0.53 12.51 -2.01
C ASN A 140 0.38 11.21 -1.21
N LEU A 141 0.23 11.34 0.11
CA LEU A 141 -0.02 10.25 1.07
C LEU A 141 -1.40 10.38 1.73
N SER A 142 -2.23 9.32 1.66
CA SER A 142 -3.44 9.23 2.49
C SER A 142 -3.14 8.64 3.88
N GLY A 143 -2.06 7.88 3.99
CA GLY A 143 -1.62 7.19 5.19
C GLY A 143 -0.13 6.87 5.13
N VAL A 144 0.47 6.59 6.29
CA VAL A 144 1.80 6.00 6.40
C VAL A 144 1.94 5.21 7.70
N PHE A 145 2.38 3.97 7.61
CA PHE A 145 2.77 3.17 8.75
C PHE A 145 4.20 3.53 9.19
N ILE A 146 4.39 3.81 10.49
CA ILE A 146 5.69 4.11 11.09
C ILE A 146 6.18 2.87 11.86
N PRO A 147 7.16 2.10 11.34
CA PRO A 147 7.58 0.83 11.93
C PRO A 147 8.13 0.96 13.36
N PHE A 148 8.80 2.07 13.66
CA PHE A 148 9.43 2.30 14.95
C PHE A 148 8.44 2.56 16.08
N THR A 149 7.33 3.25 15.79
CA THR A 149 6.28 3.53 16.78
C THR A 149 5.14 2.51 16.72
N GLY A 150 5.06 1.73 15.63
CA GLY A 150 3.96 0.81 15.38
C GLY A 150 2.63 1.51 15.10
N GLN A 151 2.67 2.78 14.68
CA GLN A 151 1.50 3.61 14.45
C GLN A 151 1.17 3.71 12.97
N ALA A 152 -0.12 3.64 12.65
CA ALA A 152 -0.66 4.09 11.37
C ALA A 152 -0.96 5.59 11.50
N VAL A 153 -0.29 6.41 10.70
CA VAL A 153 -0.46 7.86 10.67
C VAL A 153 -1.31 8.21 9.46
N ILE A 154 -2.45 8.83 9.68
CA ILE A 154 -3.50 9.01 8.67
C ILE A 154 -3.61 10.49 8.30
N ASN A 155 -3.79 10.76 7.01
CA ASN A 155 -4.05 12.10 6.53
C ASN A 155 -5.49 12.50 6.84
N GLU A 156 -5.66 13.53 7.67
CA GLU A 156 -6.99 14.01 8.06
C GLU A 156 -7.75 14.71 6.92
N SER A 157 -7.03 15.14 5.86
CA SER A 157 -7.63 15.77 4.67
C SER A 157 -8.35 14.77 3.75
N GLU A 158 -8.14 13.47 3.97
CA GLU A 158 -8.74 12.42 3.15
C GLU A 158 -10.26 12.35 3.36
N CYS A 159 -10.98 11.88 2.34
CA CYS A 159 -12.42 11.65 2.45
C CYS A 159 -12.75 10.74 3.64
N ASP A 160 -13.69 11.17 4.49
CA ASP A 160 -14.06 10.47 5.73
C ASP A 160 -14.41 8.99 5.52
N PHE A 161 -15.11 8.69 4.42
CA PHE A 161 -15.52 7.34 4.07
C PHE A 161 -14.37 6.43 3.57
N LEU A 162 -13.18 6.96 3.29
CA LEU A 162 -11.99 6.19 2.93
C LEU A 162 -11.09 5.89 4.13
N MET A 163 -11.19 6.69 5.18
CA MET A 163 -10.32 6.60 6.35
C MET A 163 -10.33 5.20 6.99
N PRO A 164 -11.46 4.48 7.12
CA PRO A 164 -11.46 3.13 7.68
C PRO A 164 -10.55 2.17 6.89
N PHE A 165 -10.65 2.17 5.55
CA PHE A 165 -9.82 1.32 4.70
C PHE A 165 -8.34 1.74 4.73
N VAL A 166 -8.04 3.04 4.72
CA VAL A 166 -6.65 3.54 4.84
C VAL A 166 -6.04 3.11 6.18
N CYS A 167 -6.77 3.23 7.29
CA CYS A 167 -6.30 2.75 8.60
C CYS A 167 -6.00 1.24 8.57
N ALA A 168 -6.91 0.45 7.98
CA ALA A 168 -6.74 -0.99 7.83
C ALA A 168 -5.53 -1.36 6.96
N HIS A 169 -5.32 -0.62 5.87
CA HIS A 169 -4.16 -0.76 4.99
C HIS A 169 -2.86 -0.53 5.75
N GLU A 170 -2.70 0.63 6.40
CA GLU A 170 -1.45 0.95 7.11
C GLU A 170 -1.18 -0.01 8.26
N LEU A 171 -2.23 -0.48 8.96
CA LEU A 171 -2.11 -1.49 9.99
C LEU A 171 -1.83 -2.90 9.45
N SER A 172 -1.99 -3.16 8.15
CA SER A 172 -1.52 -4.40 7.53
C SER A 172 0.00 -4.47 7.51
N HIS A 173 0.70 -3.34 7.32
CA HIS A 173 2.15 -3.28 7.43
C HIS A 173 2.65 -3.62 8.85
N ARG A 174 1.84 -3.38 9.89
CA ARG A 174 2.16 -3.81 11.27
C ARG A 174 2.34 -5.32 11.40
N LYS A 175 1.69 -6.11 10.53
CA LYS A 175 1.84 -7.58 10.44
C LYS A 175 3.06 -8.01 9.62
N GLY A 176 3.86 -7.07 9.11
CA GLY A 176 5.02 -7.34 8.25
C GLY A 176 4.67 -7.55 6.77
N ILE A 177 3.44 -7.23 6.36
CA ILE A 177 3.03 -7.27 4.95
C ILE A 177 3.60 -6.01 4.29
N LEU A 178 4.73 -6.12 3.62
CA LEU A 178 5.41 -4.97 2.99
C LEU A 178 4.95 -4.71 1.56
N ASN A 179 4.32 -5.69 0.91
CA ASN A 179 3.80 -5.52 -0.44
C ASN A 179 2.44 -4.81 -0.39
N GLU A 180 2.35 -3.66 -1.06
CA GLU A 180 1.15 -2.81 -1.12
C GLU A 180 -0.11 -3.56 -1.59
N GLY A 181 0.02 -4.43 -2.59
CA GLY A 181 -1.09 -5.24 -3.08
C GLY A 181 -1.62 -6.24 -2.08
N GLN A 182 -0.70 -6.94 -1.41
CA GLN A 182 -1.05 -7.85 -0.32
C GLN A 182 -1.63 -7.09 0.88
N ALA A 183 -1.15 -5.87 1.17
CA ALA A 183 -1.68 -5.02 2.21
C ALA A 183 -3.10 -4.55 1.89
N ASN A 184 -3.35 -4.11 0.65
CA ASN A 184 -4.69 -3.78 0.14
C ASN A 184 -5.65 -4.97 0.28
N MET A 185 -5.21 -6.16 -0.14
CA MET A 185 -6.05 -7.36 -0.07
C MET A 185 -6.33 -7.80 1.38
N HIS A 186 -5.31 -7.77 2.25
CA HIS A 186 -5.49 -8.08 3.67
C HIS A 186 -6.43 -7.09 4.35
N ALA A 187 -6.27 -5.79 4.09
CA ALA A 187 -7.17 -4.75 4.59
C ALA A 187 -8.60 -4.96 4.10
N PHE A 188 -8.79 -5.26 2.80
CA PHE A 188 -10.10 -5.52 2.22
C PHE A 188 -10.82 -6.66 2.95
N VAL A 189 -10.18 -7.81 3.11
CA VAL A 189 -10.76 -8.98 3.79
C VAL A 189 -11.13 -8.62 5.23
N ARG A 190 -10.22 -8.01 6.00
CA ARG A 190 -10.48 -7.65 7.40
C ARG A 190 -11.62 -6.64 7.56
N CYS A 191 -11.67 -5.63 6.70
CA CYS A 191 -12.75 -4.66 6.69
C CYS A 191 -14.09 -5.33 6.37
N MET A 192 -14.11 -6.25 5.40
CA MET A 192 -15.32 -6.97 5.03
C MET A 192 -15.83 -7.91 6.15
N GLU A 193 -14.93 -8.55 6.87
CA GLU A 193 -15.22 -9.45 8.00
C GLU A 193 -15.49 -8.73 9.32
N SER A 194 -15.25 -7.41 9.39
CA SER A 194 -15.29 -6.65 10.63
C SER A 194 -16.66 -6.60 11.33
N GLY A 195 -17.75 -6.73 10.57
CA GLY A 195 -19.12 -6.45 11.04
C GLY A 195 -19.42 -4.95 11.20
N GLU A 196 -18.44 -4.07 11.01
CA GLU A 196 -18.59 -2.63 11.12
C GLU A 196 -18.91 -2.02 9.75
N ARG A 197 -20.12 -1.48 9.59
CA ARG A 197 -20.62 -1.01 8.29
C ARG A 197 -19.74 0.08 7.67
N SER A 198 -19.13 0.96 8.46
CA SER A 198 -18.20 1.99 7.97
C SER A 198 -16.94 1.40 7.34
N PHE A 199 -16.36 0.35 7.95
CA PHE A 199 -15.20 -0.36 7.39
C PHE A 199 -15.58 -1.17 6.15
N GLN A 200 -16.71 -1.87 6.18
CA GLN A 200 -17.21 -2.64 5.05
C GLN A 200 -17.50 -1.74 3.84
N TYR A 201 -18.18 -0.61 4.05
CA TYR A 201 -18.43 0.35 2.98
C TYR A 201 -17.12 0.94 2.43
N SER A 202 -16.22 1.36 3.32
CA SER A 202 -14.93 1.95 2.94
C SER A 202 -14.11 1.03 2.05
N ALA A 203 -13.99 -0.25 2.42
CA ALA A 203 -13.31 -1.26 1.60
C ALA A 203 -14.03 -1.51 0.26
N SER A 204 -15.36 -1.59 0.28
CA SER A 204 -16.16 -1.86 -0.91
C SER A 204 -16.10 -0.71 -1.92
N VAL A 205 -16.26 0.55 -1.47
CA VAL A 205 -16.21 1.73 -2.36
C VAL A 205 -14.81 1.97 -2.91
N TYR A 206 -13.77 1.70 -2.11
CA TYR A 206 -12.38 1.74 -2.57
C TYR A 206 -12.12 0.72 -3.68
N SER A 207 -12.46 -0.55 -3.46
CA SER A 207 -12.32 -1.60 -4.48
C SER A 207 -13.16 -1.31 -5.73
N LEU A 208 -14.40 -0.82 -5.55
CA LEU A 208 -15.29 -0.48 -6.66
C LEU A 208 -14.68 0.60 -7.55
N LYS A 209 -14.07 1.64 -6.95
CA LYS A 209 -13.43 2.72 -7.70
C LYS A 209 -12.36 2.19 -8.65
N TYR A 210 -11.50 1.28 -8.19
CA TYR A 210 -10.43 0.70 -9.02
C TYR A 210 -10.97 -0.26 -10.06
N ALA A 211 -11.93 -1.13 -9.69
CA ALA A 211 -12.54 -2.05 -10.65
C ALA A 211 -13.23 -1.28 -11.79
N MET A 212 -13.95 -0.20 -11.47
CA MET A 212 -14.59 0.65 -12.46
C MET A 212 -13.60 1.44 -13.32
N ASN A 213 -12.49 1.93 -12.75
CA ASN A 213 -11.43 2.59 -13.51
C ASN A 213 -10.76 1.60 -14.49
N GLU A 214 -10.49 0.37 -14.05
CA GLU A 214 -9.92 -0.69 -14.89
C GLU A 214 -10.89 -1.10 -16.00
N MET A 215 -12.18 -1.23 -15.67
CA MET A 215 -13.22 -1.51 -16.66
C MET A 215 -13.31 -0.38 -17.69
N LYS A 216 -13.20 0.89 -17.27
CA LYS A 216 -13.15 2.02 -18.18
C LYS A 216 -11.99 1.92 -19.16
N ASN A 217 -10.81 1.52 -18.69
CA ASN A 217 -9.61 1.38 -19.51
C ASN A 217 -9.72 0.20 -20.50
N LYS A 218 -10.33 -0.93 -20.09
CA LYS A 218 -10.44 -2.14 -20.92
C LYS A 218 -11.69 -2.17 -21.82
N ASN A 219 -12.83 -1.65 -21.36
CA ASN A 219 -14.10 -1.66 -22.07
C ASN A 219 -15.02 -0.50 -21.61
N GLU A 220 -14.87 0.64 -22.28
CA GLU A 220 -15.65 1.86 -22.04
C GLU A 220 -17.17 1.65 -22.17
N ALA A 221 -17.63 0.78 -23.09
CA ALA A 221 -19.06 0.53 -23.29
C ALA A 221 -19.68 -0.16 -22.06
N GLU A 222 -18.96 -1.15 -21.53
CA GLU A 222 -19.38 -1.90 -20.35
C GLU A 222 -19.28 -1.05 -19.08
N TYR A 223 -18.23 -0.24 -18.96
CA TYR A 223 -18.12 0.76 -17.90
C TYR A 223 -19.35 1.69 -17.85
N ARG A 224 -19.80 2.22 -18.99
CA ARG A 224 -20.98 3.08 -19.06
C ARG A 224 -22.24 2.36 -18.64
N ARG A 225 -22.43 1.10 -19.06
CA ARG A 225 -23.55 0.26 -18.64
C ARG A 225 -23.57 0.06 -17.13
N LEU A 226 -22.44 -0.38 -16.57
CA LEU A 226 -22.29 -0.65 -15.13
C LEU A 226 -22.48 0.60 -14.28
N LYS A 227 -21.95 1.74 -14.74
CA LYS A 227 -22.07 3.04 -14.04
C LYS A 227 -23.53 3.43 -13.76
N LEU A 228 -24.47 3.05 -14.63
CA LEU A 228 -25.91 3.32 -14.44
C LEU A 228 -26.52 2.54 -13.27
N SER A 229 -25.87 1.49 -12.80
CA SER A 229 -26.32 0.66 -11.67
C SER A 229 -25.77 1.13 -10.32
N ILE A 230 -24.89 2.14 -10.32
CA ILE A 230 -24.35 2.74 -9.10
C ILE A 230 -25.34 3.76 -8.57
N SER A 231 -25.71 3.65 -7.29
CA SER A 231 -26.61 4.60 -6.64
C SER A 231 -26.02 6.03 -6.62
N ASP A 232 -26.89 7.04 -6.58
CA ASP A 232 -26.47 8.45 -6.63
C ASP A 232 -25.55 8.83 -5.47
N CYS A 233 -25.78 8.27 -4.29
CA CYS A 233 -24.96 8.52 -3.11
C CYS A 233 -23.54 7.93 -3.25
N VAL A 234 -23.42 6.69 -3.70
CA VAL A 234 -22.13 6.06 -4.00
C VAL A 234 -21.43 6.78 -5.16
N GLN A 235 -22.17 7.20 -6.19
CA GLN A 235 -21.60 7.95 -7.29
C GLN A 235 -21.05 9.31 -6.85
N THR A 236 -21.72 9.98 -5.91
CA THR A 236 -21.23 11.21 -5.28
C THR A 236 -19.90 10.97 -4.56
N ASP A 237 -19.80 9.90 -3.77
CA ASP A 237 -18.54 9.55 -3.09
C ASP A 237 -17.43 9.18 -4.09
N LEU A 238 -17.71 8.36 -5.12
CA LEU A 238 -16.74 8.03 -6.18
C LEU A 238 -16.24 9.28 -6.94
N ASN A 239 -17.08 10.30 -7.11
CA ASN A 239 -16.68 11.57 -7.70
C ASN A 239 -15.76 12.36 -6.75
N ARG A 240 -16.07 12.40 -5.44
CA ARG A 240 -15.19 12.99 -4.41
C ARG A 240 -13.83 12.30 -4.36
N MET A 241 -13.80 10.97 -4.45
CA MET A 241 -12.56 10.20 -4.58
C MET A 241 -11.77 10.61 -5.82
N SER A 242 -12.42 10.84 -6.95
CA SER A 242 -11.73 11.18 -8.21
C SER A 242 -11.02 12.55 -8.16
N VAL A 243 -11.55 13.49 -7.37
CA VAL A 243 -10.91 14.80 -7.11
C VAL A 243 -9.66 14.64 -6.23
N ASN A 244 -9.64 13.65 -5.34
CA ASN A 244 -8.54 13.38 -4.42
C ASN A 244 -7.48 12.42 -5.01
N ILE A 245 -7.88 11.39 -5.76
CA ILE A 245 -6.98 10.36 -6.33
C ILE A 245 -6.01 10.93 -7.37
N SER A 246 -6.31 12.07 -8.02
CA SER A 246 -5.32 12.75 -8.86
C SER A 246 -4.11 13.25 -8.07
N LYS A 247 -4.18 13.27 -6.74
CA LYS A 247 -3.07 13.57 -5.84
C LYS A 247 -2.35 12.27 -5.45
N TYR A 248 -3.05 11.27 -4.92
CA TYR A 248 -2.44 10.10 -4.26
C TYR A 248 -1.94 9.00 -5.22
N GLN A 249 -0.62 8.98 -5.47
CA GLN A 249 0.05 8.06 -6.40
C GLN A 249 0.61 6.78 -5.74
N LEU A 250 0.55 6.68 -4.40
CA LEU A 250 1.38 5.75 -3.62
C LEU A 250 0.77 4.39 -3.28
N PHE A 251 -0.52 4.17 -3.50
CA PHE A 251 -1.07 2.81 -3.39
C PHE A 251 -0.95 2.15 -4.77
N ASP A 252 -0.20 1.06 -4.86
CA ASP A 252 -0.05 0.29 -6.11
C ASP A 252 -1.36 -0.43 -6.46
N TYR A 253 -2.27 0.31 -7.11
CA TYR A 253 -3.66 -0.06 -7.35
C TYR A 253 -3.84 -1.26 -8.29
N ALA A 254 -2.87 -1.50 -9.17
CA ALA A 254 -2.97 -2.52 -10.21
C ALA A 254 -2.91 -3.95 -9.65
N SER A 255 -2.36 -4.10 -8.44
CA SER A 255 -2.24 -5.39 -7.76
C SER A 255 -3.53 -5.87 -7.08
N LEU A 256 -4.50 -4.98 -6.78
CA LEU A 256 -5.71 -5.34 -6.05
C LEU A 256 -6.73 -6.10 -6.90
N ILE A 257 -6.93 -5.72 -8.17
CA ILE A 257 -7.95 -6.30 -9.04
C ILE A 257 -7.75 -7.81 -9.28
N PRO A 258 -6.55 -8.29 -9.65
CA PRO A 258 -6.32 -9.73 -9.79
C PRO A 258 -6.65 -10.52 -8.52
N CYS A 259 -6.25 -9.99 -7.35
CA CYS A 259 -6.53 -10.63 -6.07
C CYS A 259 -8.02 -10.65 -5.73
N LEU A 260 -8.77 -9.60 -6.06
CA LEU A 260 -10.22 -9.57 -5.86
C LEU A 260 -10.96 -10.54 -6.77
N ILE A 261 -10.54 -10.68 -8.03
CA ILE A 261 -11.11 -11.67 -8.97
C ILE A 261 -10.85 -13.08 -8.45
N GLU A 262 -9.63 -13.37 -7.99
CA GLU A 262 -9.29 -14.67 -7.40
C GLU A 262 -10.12 -14.92 -6.14
N TYR A 263 -10.24 -13.95 -5.24
CA TYR A 263 -11.04 -14.03 -4.02
C TYR A 263 -12.53 -14.27 -4.30
N GLN A 264 -13.10 -13.58 -5.29
CA GLN A 264 -14.47 -13.81 -5.73
C GLN A 264 -14.66 -15.22 -6.26
N SER A 265 -13.69 -15.74 -7.03
CA SER A 265 -13.77 -17.11 -7.54
C SER A 265 -13.79 -18.15 -6.40
N ILE A 266 -13.03 -17.95 -5.33
CA ILE A 266 -12.97 -18.86 -4.17
C ILE A 266 -14.27 -18.80 -3.35
N THR A 267 -14.76 -17.58 -3.07
CA THR A 267 -15.94 -17.37 -2.22
C THR A 267 -17.26 -17.75 -2.90
N SER A 268 -17.37 -17.58 -4.22
CA SER A 268 -18.54 -18.01 -5.00
C SER A 268 -18.66 -19.53 -5.16
N HIS A 269 -17.56 -20.29 -4.99
CA HIS A 269 -17.53 -21.75 -5.09
C HIS A 269 -17.61 -22.46 -3.73
N GLY A 270 -17.85 -21.74 -2.63
CA GLY A 270 -18.13 -22.33 -1.32
C GLY A 270 -16.95 -23.09 -0.69
N VAL A 271 -15.72 -22.67 -0.95
CA VAL A 271 -14.52 -23.26 -0.31
C VAL A 271 -14.04 -22.38 0.84
N ILE A 272 -14.90 -22.14 1.84
CA ILE A 272 -14.54 -21.75 3.22
C ILE A 272 -15.61 -22.31 4.17
#